data_AF-L7JRK4-F1
#
_entry.id   AF-L7JRK4-F1
#
_cell.length_a   1.000
_cell.length_b   1.000
_cell.length_c   1.000
_cell.angle_alpha   90.00
_cell.angle_beta   90.00
_cell.angle_gamma   90.00
#
_symmetry.space_group_name_H-M   'P 1'
#
loop_
_entity.id
_entity.type
_entity.pdbx_description
1 polymer ?
#
loop_
_entity_poly.entity_id
_entity_poly.type
_entity_poly.pdbx_seq_one_letter_code
_entity_poly.pdbx_strand_id
1 'polypeptide(L)'
;MTSISMVNVVFPEPFVIDTNSNIEKLTINCYMGTIRLIGTNISGLLTNLYSLSADLEIIKLQDEMKYNVKIRNTLISEDLKIYCWLKTLELNTVRDKITSHISVMSKCESMKLRNHSGVLNMQPNLCFEMVFFSRAEFGYSMNTNTLVLNGELRLNTFFLPRWIEHLELNGLIMNNFEVFHLHNDLSDIEICNCIGTFNFADTFNIGELSIEHKNVIKVNNLKGLRANVHFKCLMLNRSLTISDNVAWIELNNVIMENDTVMNALSGCELITISWSLCAINWPIIKEEDVMICPKSGLWGLMRCPEDDLFEFDLYNATLTEQFVMSSSVVKACLLNVKVLRNISVVVNKSCKDLQLENCTGAVICHSLKLFDTFSVTCFDYSALFVHFTESSDVTLEISYEFNCRIVLRIALRSNNLSSIFLERYSLNNKVAEVTNHNTCSSFALVPIAPEQFAHNIEYAYETKTTNIDPMIIWKEHISINKAHRRLFGSQEITQINVRSFPHN
;
A
#
# COMPACT_ATOMS: atom_id res chain seq x y z
N MET A 1 -22.79 48.50 -22.82
CA MET A 1 -21.88 47.36 -22.62
C MET A 1 -20.90 47.37 -23.77
N THR A 2 -19.61 47.28 -23.49
CA THR A 2 -18.56 47.44 -24.51
C THR A 2 -17.88 46.10 -24.75
N SER A 3 -17.85 45.68 -26.02
CA SER A 3 -17.08 44.53 -26.48
C SER A 3 -15.97 45.01 -27.42
N ILE A 4 -14.72 44.64 -27.12
CA ILE A 4 -13.53 45.01 -27.88
C ILE A 4 -12.89 43.73 -28.38
N SER A 5 -12.68 43.63 -29.69
CA SER A 5 -11.98 42.51 -30.31
C SER A 5 -10.91 43.01 -31.26
N MET A 6 -9.69 42.52 -31.07
CA MET A 6 -8.52 42.82 -31.89
C MET A 6 -7.82 41.50 -32.24
N VAL A 7 -7.37 41.38 -33.48
CA VAL A 7 -6.72 40.17 -33.98
C VAL A 7 -5.52 40.58 -34.82
N ASN A 8 -4.37 39.95 -34.59
CA ASN A 8 -3.12 40.18 -35.34
C ASN A 8 -2.68 41.66 -35.31
N VAL A 9 -2.68 42.26 -34.12
CA VAL A 9 -2.35 43.69 -33.93
C VAL A 9 -0.91 43.89 -33.46
N VAL A 10 -0.28 44.94 -33.93
CA VAL A 10 1.06 45.36 -33.50
C VAL A 10 0.97 46.75 -32.87
N PHE A 11 1.45 46.87 -31.65
CA PHE A 11 1.50 48.12 -30.89
C PHE A 11 2.94 48.64 -30.84
N PRO A 12 3.34 49.56 -31.73
CA PRO A 12 4.72 50.08 -31.77
C PRO A 12 5.05 50.93 -30.53
N GLU A 13 4.03 51.52 -29.92
CA GLU A 13 4.08 52.24 -28.65
C GLU A 13 3.13 51.57 -27.64
N PRO A 14 3.31 51.79 -26.32
CA PRO A 14 2.41 51.23 -25.31
C PRO A 14 0.95 51.60 -25.57
N PHE A 15 0.11 50.59 -25.84
CA PHE A 15 -1.31 50.77 -26.06
C PHE A 15 -2.06 50.74 -24.73
N VAL A 16 -2.78 51.81 -24.42
CA VAL A 16 -3.49 51.95 -23.14
C VAL A 16 -4.94 51.47 -23.29
N ILE A 17 -5.36 50.56 -22.41
CA ILE A 17 -6.73 50.04 -22.37
C ILE A 17 -7.32 50.30 -20.99
N ASP A 18 -8.50 50.94 -20.95
CA ASP A 18 -9.26 51.15 -19.72
C ASP A 18 -10.11 49.91 -19.38
N THR A 19 -9.67 49.10 -18.41
CA THR A 19 -10.32 47.88 -17.92
C THR A 19 -11.27 48.16 -16.75
N ASN A 20 -12.21 49.09 -16.94
CA ASN A 20 -13.28 49.39 -16.00
C ASN A 20 -14.46 48.39 -16.08
N SER A 21 -15.48 48.58 -15.24
CA SER A 21 -16.65 47.68 -15.11
C SER A 21 -17.61 47.64 -16.31
N ASN A 22 -17.42 48.53 -17.30
CA ASN A 22 -18.26 48.62 -18.50
C ASN A 22 -17.79 47.69 -19.63
N ILE A 23 -16.57 47.16 -19.54
CA ILE A 23 -16.07 46.15 -20.48
C ILE A 23 -16.74 44.81 -20.15
N GLU A 24 -17.54 44.35 -21.10
CA GLU A 24 -18.15 43.02 -21.05
C GLU A 24 -17.21 41.97 -21.64
N LYS A 25 -16.50 42.33 -22.71
CA LYS A 25 -15.55 41.44 -23.38
C LYS A 25 -14.40 42.23 -23.97
N LEU A 26 -13.18 41.86 -23.59
CA LEU A 26 -11.95 42.25 -24.27
C LEU A 26 -11.28 40.99 -24.78
N THR A 27 -10.99 40.92 -26.07
CA THR A 27 -10.24 39.83 -26.67
C THR A 27 -9.21 40.40 -27.63
N ILE A 28 -7.94 40.20 -27.34
CA ILE A 28 -6.82 40.58 -28.18
C ILE A 28 -6.05 39.31 -28.50
N ASN A 29 -6.21 38.81 -29.72
CA ASN A 29 -5.57 37.58 -30.18
C ASN A 29 -4.33 37.93 -31.00
N CYS A 30 -3.23 37.22 -30.75
CA CYS A 30 -1.98 37.34 -31.49
C CYS A 30 -1.43 38.78 -31.54
N TYR A 31 -1.27 39.44 -30.38
CA TYR A 31 -0.68 40.78 -30.33
C TYR A 31 0.85 40.75 -30.19
N MET A 32 1.49 41.81 -30.69
CA MET A 32 2.90 42.12 -30.48
C MET A 32 3.06 43.56 -29.97
N GLY A 33 4.00 43.78 -29.05
CA GLY A 33 4.24 45.08 -28.41
C GLY A 33 3.78 45.13 -26.96
N THR A 34 3.47 46.33 -26.48
CA THR A 34 3.18 46.59 -25.06
C THR A 34 1.74 47.06 -24.86
N ILE A 35 1.04 46.47 -23.88
CA ILE A 35 -0.31 46.84 -23.48
C ILE A 35 -0.26 47.30 -22.01
N ARG A 36 -0.71 48.53 -21.75
CA ARG A 36 -0.91 49.05 -20.40
C ARG A 36 -2.40 48.95 -20.07
N LEU A 37 -2.72 48.08 -19.11
CA LEU A 37 -4.06 48.00 -18.53
C LEU A 37 -4.16 49.02 -17.41
N ILE A 38 -5.10 49.95 -17.51
CA ILE A 38 -5.44 50.88 -16.45
C ILE A 38 -6.91 50.66 -16.12
N GLY A 39 -7.29 50.39 -14.88
CA GLY A 39 -8.69 50.12 -14.60
C GLY A 39 -8.96 49.65 -13.20
N THR A 40 -10.22 49.72 -12.82
CA THR A 40 -10.70 49.26 -11.50
C THR A 40 -10.73 47.75 -11.38
N ASN A 41 -10.80 47.00 -12.49
CA ASN A 41 -10.86 45.54 -12.46
C ASN A 41 -9.46 44.93 -12.56
N ILE A 42 -8.65 45.39 -13.51
CA ILE A 42 -7.30 44.87 -13.78
C ILE A 42 -6.38 46.04 -14.11
N SER A 43 -5.17 46.05 -13.58
CA SER A 43 -4.15 47.05 -13.90
C SER A 43 -2.77 46.40 -14.00
N GLY A 44 -1.95 46.81 -14.95
CA GLY A 44 -0.59 46.31 -15.10
C GLY A 44 0.01 46.59 -16.47
N LEU A 45 1.26 46.17 -16.68
CA LEU A 45 1.97 46.33 -17.95
C LEU A 45 2.33 44.97 -18.54
N LEU A 46 1.72 44.63 -19.66
CA LEU A 46 1.91 43.39 -20.41
C LEU A 46 2.77 43.66 -21.63
N THR A 47 3.82 42.88 -21.82
CA THR A 47 4.73 43.05 -22.96
C THR A 47 4.91 41.73 -23.69
N ASN A 48 4.73 41.72 -25.01
CA ASN A 48 5.18 40.63 -25.87
C ASN A 48 6.33 41.10 -26.76
N LEU A 49 7.54 40.64 -26.45
CA LEU A 49 8.77 40.90 -27.23
C LEU A 49 9.15 39.74 -28.16
N TYR A 50 8.42 38.63 -28.14
CA TYR A 50 8.79 37.38 -28.82
C TYR A 50 7.97 37.14 -30.09
N SER A 51 8.47 36.23 -30.94
CA SER A 51 7.80 35.78 -32.18
C SER A 51 6.57 34.89 -31.96
N LEU A 52 6.25 34.54 -30.71
CA LEU A 52 5.07 33.76 -30.37
C LEU A 52 3.85 34.67 -30.22
N SER A 53 2.70 34.21 -30.72
CA SER A 53 1.43 34.93 -30.60
C SER A 53 0.99 35.05 -29.15
N ALA A 54 0.91 36.27 -28.63
CA ALA A 54 0.35 36.54 -27.31
C ALA A 54 -1.15 36.80 -27.38
N ASP A 55 -1.89 36.33 -26.37
CA ASP A 55 -3.33 36.50 -26.27
C ASP A 55 -3.72 37.11 -24.92
N LEU A 56 -4.68 38.02 -24.94
CA LEU A 56 -5.34 38.56 -23.75
C LEU A 56 -6.85 38.45 -23.92
N GLU A 57 -7.52 37.85 -22.94
CA GLU A 57 -8.97 37.72 -22.92
C GLU A 57 -9.50 38.06 -21.52
N ILE A 58 -10.47 38.98 -21.45
CA ILE A 58 -11.18 39.37 -20.23
C ILE A 58 -12.67 39.36 -20.57
N ILE A 59 -13.42 38.42 -20.01
CA ILE A 59 -14.86 38.27 -20.27
C ILE A 59 -15.62 38.40 -18.95
N LYS A 60 -16.56 39.33 -18.88
CA LYS A 60 -17.57 39.44 -17.83
C LYS A 60 -18.69 38.45 -18.10
N LEU A 61 -19.11 37.72 -17.08
CA LEU A 61 -20.20 36.74 -17.21
C LEU A 61 -21.56 37.45 -17.05
N GLN A 62 -22.51 37.17 -17.94
CA GLN A 62 -23.72 37.99 -18.12
C GLN A 62 -24.67 38.02 -16.90
N ASP A 63 -24.53 37.10 -15.94
CA ASP A 63 -25.39 37.00 -14.75
C ASP A 63 -24.62 37.05 -13.42
N GLU A 64 -23.30 37.25 -13.47
CA GLU A 64 -22.44 37.22 -12.30
C GLU A 64 -21.51 38.44 -12.33
N MET A 65 -21.22 39.05 -11.17
CA MET A 65 -20.16 40.06 -11.05
C MET A 65 -18.76 39.40 -11.08
N LYS A 66 -18.56 38.45 -12.02
CA LYS A 66 -17.38 37.61 -12.17
C LYS A 66 -16.80 37.69 -13.58
N TYR A 67 -15.50 37.41 -13.66
CA TYR A 67 -14.74 37.50 -14.91
C TYR A 67 -13.97 36.21 -15.19
N ASN A 68 -13.84 35.88 -16.47
CA ASN A 68 -12.85 34.95 -16.99
C ASN A 68 -11.69 35.76 -17.55
N VAL A 69 -10.48 35.52 -17.04
CA VAL A 69 -9.26 36.20 -17.47
C VAL A 69 -8.27 35.17 -18.00
N LYS A 70 -7.68 35.46 -19.14
CA LYS A 70 -6.70 34.58 -19.78
C LYS A 70 -5.59 35.37 -20.43
N ILE A 71 -4.36 35.01 -20.13
CA ILE A 71 -3.14 35.67 -20.59
C ILE A 71 -2.18 34.61 -21.11
N ARG A 72 -1.70 34.76 -22.34
CA ARG A 72 -0.79 33.80 -22.98
C ARG A 72 0.46 34.46 -23.56
N ASN A 73 1.60 33.77 -23.49
CA ASN A 73 2.88 34.13 -24.10
C ASN A 73 3.28 35.60 -23.84
N THR A 74 3.17 36.05 -22.58
CA THR A 74 3.31 37.47 -22.20
C THR A 74 4.34 37.64 -21.09
N LEU A 75 5.13 38.71 -21.14
CA LEU A 75 6.01 39.17 -20.06
C LEU A 75 5.30 40.27 -19.24
N ILE A 76 5.12 40.03 -17.95
CA ILE A 76 4.65 41.04 -16.98
C ILE A 76 5.83 41.96 -16.66
N SER A 77 5.71 43.24 -17.04
CA SER A 77 6.80 44.22 -16.92
C SER A 77 6.66 45.15 -15.71
N GLU A 78 5.42 45.33 -15.24
CA GLU A 78 5.02 46.01 -14.00
C GLU A 78 3.95 45.14 -13.32
N ASP A 79 3.74 45.31 -12.01
CA ASP A 79 2.79 44.52 -11.23
C ASP A 79 1.41 44.41 -11.91
N LEU A 80 0.94 43.17 -12.10
CA LEU A 80 -0.39 42.89 -12.61
C LEU A 80 -1.34 42.68 -11.44
N LYS A 81 -2.17 43.65 -11.15
CA LYS A 81 -3.17 43.61 -10.08
C LYS A 81 -4.54 43.31 -10.65
N ILE A 82 -5.20 42.28 -10.12
CA ILE A 82 -6.55 41.86 -10.48
C ILE A 82 -7.46 42.03 -9.26
N TYR A 83 -8.35 43.01 -9.34
CA TYR A 83 -9.26 43.42 -8.26
C TYR A 83 -10.66 42.81 -8.37
N CYS A 84 -11.04 42.33 -9.56
CA CYS A 84 -12.36 41.74 -9.78
C CYS A 84 -12.44 40.29 -9.28
N TRP A 85 -13.67 39.82 -9.00
CA TRP A 85 -13.92 38.40 -8.69
C TRP A 85 -13.74 37.58 -9.97
N LEU A 86 -12.87 36.59 -9.93
CA LEU A 86 -12.61 35.68 -11.04
C LEU A 86 -13.40 34.38 -10.90
N LYS A 87 -14.08 33.98 -11.97
CA LYS A 87 -14.51 32.58 -12.12
C LYS A 87 -13.33 31.72 -12.58
N THR A 88 -12.58 32.18 -13.58
CA THR A 88 -11.36 31.50 -14.05
C THR A 88 -10.21 32.47 -14.31
N LEU A 89 -9.01 32.11 -13.88
CA LEU A 89 -7.75 32.73 -14.32
C LEU A 89 -6.88 31.70 -15.05
N GLU A 90 -6.58 31.91 -16.32
CA GLU A 90 -5.66 31.06 -17.10
C GLU A 90 -4.41 31.84 -17.49
N LEU A 91 -3.25 31.44 -16.96
CA LEU A 91 -1.94 31.98 -17.35
C LEU A 91 -1.13 30.90 -18.06
N ASN A 92 -0.77 31.12 -19.33
CA ASN A 92 0.01 30.16 -20.11
C ASN A 92 1.26 30.81 -20.69
N THR A 93 2.43 30.33 -20.27
CA THR A 93 3.73 30.85 -20.71
C THR A 93 3.84 32.34 -20.39
N VAL A 94 3.45 32.69 -19.15
CA VAL A 94 3.54 34.05 -18.61
C VAL A 94 4.77 34.15 -17.73
N ARG A 95 5.62 35.15 -17.97
CA ARG A 95 6.83 35.38 -17.17
C ARG A 95 6.76 36.73 -16.50
N ASP A 96 7.26 36.81 -15.29
CA ASP A 96 7.40 38.08 -14.57
C ASP A 96 8.83 38.60 -14.76
N LYS A 97 8.96 39.91 -14.88
CA LYS A 97 10.24 40.58 -14.63
C LYS A 97 10.60 40.40 -13.14
N ILE A 98 11.89 40.38 -12.81
CA ILE A 98 12.40 40.09 -11.44
C ILE A 98 11.68 40.89 -10.33
N THR A 99 11.26 42.12 -10.62
CA THR A 99 10.62 43.02 -9.64
C THR A 99 9.09 43.09 -9.76
N SER A 100 8.50 42.46 -10.76
CA SER A 100 7.05 42.46 -10.96
C SER A 100 6.43 41.21 -10.37
N HIS A 101 5.18 41.33 -9.98
CA HIS A 101 4.40 40.19 -9.50
C HIS A 101 2.95 40.26 -10.00
N ILE A 102 2.29 39.11 -10.06
CA ILE A 102 0.86 39.02 -10.32
C ILE A 102 0.14 38.94 -8.98
N SER A 103 -0.80 39.85 -8.73
CA SER A 103 -1.60 39.91 -7.51
C SER A 103 -3.08 39.78 -7.82
N VAL A 104 -3.70 38.68 -7.40
CA VAL A 104 -5.16 38.54 -7.36
C VAL A 104 -5.63 39.01 -5.99
N MET A 105 -6.20 40.21 -5.95
CA MET A 105 -6.59 40.92 -4.73
C MET A 105 -8.01 40.54 -4.24
N SER A 106 -8.70 39.68 -4.98
CA SER A 106 -10.09 39.29 -4.75
C SER A 106 -10.26 37.77 -4.89
N LYS A 107 -11.49 37.28 -4.83
CA LYS A 107 -11.78 35.85 -4.94
C LYS A 107 -11.48 35.33 -6.35
N CYS A 108 -10.99 34.10 -6.43
CA CYS A 108 -10.83 33.33 -7.65
C CYS A 108 -11.40 31.93 -7.41
N GLU A 109 -12.32 31.49 -8.25
CA GLU A 109 -12.93 30.16 -8.12
C GLU A 109 -12.07 29.07 -8.75
N SER A 110 -11.41 29.36 -9.88
CA SER A 110 -10.51 28.42 -10.53
C SER A 110 -9.32 29.11 -11.16
N MET A 111 -8.17 28.47 -11.07
CA MET A 111 -6.93 28.97 -11.63
C MET A 111 -6.17 27.87 -12.35
N LYS A 112 -5.57 28.24 -13.48
CA LYS A 112 -4.77 27.36 -14.30
C LYS A 112 -3.49 28.07 -14.71
N LEU A 113 -2.34 27.62 -14.22
CA LEU A 113 -1.03 28.14 -14.63
C LEU A 113 -0.31 27.08 -15.45
N ARG A 114 0.31 27.46 -16.56
CA ARG A 114 1.14 26.58 -17.38
C ARG A 114 2.42 27.31 -17.76
N ASN A 115 3.58 26.70 -17.52
CA ASN A 115 4.88 27.31 -17.86
C ASN A 115 5.05 28.75 -17.32
N HIS A 116 4.54 29.02 -16.12
CA HIS A 116 4.64 30.33 -15.49
C HIS A 116 5.96 30.48 -14.71
N SER A 117 6.59 31.65 -14.79
CA SER A 117 7.80 31.94 -14.01
C SER A 117 7.65 33.31 -13.37
N GLY A 118 7.44 33.36 -12.06
CA GLY A 118 7.16 34.63 -11.40
C GLY A 118 6.70 34.52 -9.95
N VAL A 119 6.14 35.60 -9.44
CA VAL A 119 5.55 35.67 -8.10
C VAL A 119 4.05 35.87 -8.27
N LEU A 120 3.26 34.94 -7.73
CA LEU A 120 1.81 34.99 -7.78
C LEU A 120 1.23 35.08 -6.36
N ASN A 121 0.68 36.23 -6.03
CA ASN A 121 0.01 36.46 -4.75
C ASN A 121 -1.49 36.39 -4.95
N MET A 122 -2.19 35.49 -4.25
CA MET A 122 -3.66 35.45 -4.24
C MET A 122 -4.20 35.67 -2.81
N GLN A 123 -4.66 36.88 -2.54
CA GLN A 123 -5.28 37.22 -1.26
C GLN A 123 -6.80 37.02 -1.34
N PRO A 124 -7.45 36.41 -0.33
CA PRO A 124 -6.91 35.95 0.95
C PRO A 124 -6.50 34.46 0.99
N ASN A 125 -6.61 33.71 -0.12
CA ASN A 125 -6.73 32.24 -0.06
C ASN A 125 -5.45 31.44 -0.34
N LEU A 126 -4.53 31.90 -1.19
CA LEU A 126 -3.31 31.16 -1.59
C LEU A 126 -2.13 32.12 -1.77
N CYS A 127 -1.05 31.93 -1.02
CA CYS A 127 0.19 32.67 -1.22
C CYS A 127 1.24 31.74 -1.82
N PHE A 128 1.73 32.07 -3.01
CA PHE A 128 2.85 31.40 -3.65
C PHE A 128 4.06 32.32 -3.59
N GLU A 129 4.83 32.19 -2.51
CA GLU A 129 6.08 32.95 -2.34
C GLU A 129 7.14 32.41 -3.31
N MET A 130 7.30 33.09 -4.45
CA MET A 130 8.28 32.83 -5.51
C MET A 130 8.18 31.40 -6.09
N VAL A 131 7.48 31.26 -7.21
CA VAL A 131 7.24 29.95 -7.81
C VAL A 131 7.74 29.88 -9.24
N PHE A 132 8.54 28.85 -9.49
CA PHE A 132 9.07 28.58 -10.81
C PHE A 132 8.39 27.32 -11.38
N PHE A 133 7.48 27.51 -12.33
CA PHE A 133 6.84 26.42 -13.08
C PHE A 133 7.59 26.21 -14.39
N SER A 134 8.49 25.23 -14.43
CA SER A 134 9.13 24.75 -15.66
C SER A 134 8.35 23.55 -16.18
N ARG A 135 7.74 23.65 -17.37
CA ARG A 135 6.97 22.53 -17.95
C ARG A 135 5.91 21.97 -16.99
N ALA A 136 5.37 22.84 -16.14
CA ALA A 136 4.48 22.49 -15.07
C ALA A 136 3.10 23.14 -15.24
N GLU A 137 2.09 22.46 -14.72
CA GLU A 137 0.68 22.82 -14.67
C GLU A 137 0.24 22.96 -13.21
N PHE A 138 -0.32 24.11 -12.90
CA PHE A 138 -1.01 24.41 -11.66
C PHE A 138 -2.51 24.42 -11.95
N GLY A 139 -3.28 23.68 -11.16
CA GLY A 139 -4.74 23.67 -11.22
C GLY A 139 -5.33 23.89 -9.82
N TYR A 140 -6.27 24.82 -9.71
CA TYR A 140 -7.01 25.05 -8.48
C TYR A 140 -8.51 25.18 -8.80
N SER A 141 -9.35 24.64 -7.92
CA SER A 141 -10.81 24.73 -7.97
C SER A 141 -11.40 24.84 -6.55
N MET A 142 -12.03 25.98 -6.25
CA MET A 142 -12.76 26.22 -5.01
C MET A 142 -14.01 25.35 -4.89
N ASN A 143 -14.66 25.05 -6.01
CA ASN A 143 -15.91 24.28 -6.02
C ASN A 143 -15.71 22.82 -5.60
N THR A 144 -14.51 22.29 -5.86
CA THR A 144 -14.14 20.91 -5.55
C THR A 144 -13.07 20.84 -4.46
N ASN A 145 -12.68 21.97 -3.86
CA ASN A 145 -11.58 22.05 -2.88
C ASN A 145 -10.31 21.31 -3.35
N THR A 146 -9.98 21.40 -4.64
CA THR A 146 -8.90 20.61 -5.27
C THR A 146 -7.71 21.49 -5.63
N LEU A 147 -6.51 20.98 -5.36
CA LEU A 147 -5.24 21.50 -5.83
C LEU A 147 -4.49 20.43 -6.63
N VAL A 148 -4.08 20.76 -7.85
CA VAL A 148 -3.29 19.91 -8.74
C VAL A 148 -1.99 20.62 -9.09
N LEU A 149 -0.86 19.96 -8.83
CA LEU A 149 0.47 20.43 -9.20
C LEU A 149 1.14 19.35 -10.04
N ASN A 150 1.43 19.62 -11.31
CA ASN A 150 2.02 18.66 -12.22
C ASN A 150 3.27 19.24 -12.90
N GLY A 151 4.37 18.50 -12.99
CA GLY A 151 5.62 18.89 -13.68
C GLY A 151 6.69 19.48 -12.76
N GLU A 152 7.77 20.00 -13.35
CA GLU A 152 8.92 20.53 -12.61
C GLU A 152 8.54 21.85 -11.93
N LEU A 153 8.23 21.74 -10.64
CA LEU A 153 7.91 22.83 -9.76
C LEU A 153 8.99 22.97 -8.70
N ARG A 154 9.53 24.19 -8.55
CA ARG A 154 10.37 24.56 -7.41
C ARG A 154 9.60 25.51 -6.50
N LEU A 155 9.44 25.10 -5.25
CA LEU A 155 8.80 25.85 -4.17
C LEU A 155 9.81 25.99 -3.03
N ASN A 156 9.78 27.08 -2.28
CA ASN A 156 10.50 27.14 -1.01
C ASN A 156 9.76 26.29 0.04
N THR A 157 9.28 26.91 1.11
CA THR A 157 8.35 26.28 2.05
C THR A 157 6.93 26.58 1.60
N PHE A 158 6.10 25.54 1.47
CA PHE A 158 4.69 25.70 1.12
C PHE A 158 3.79 25.11 2.20
N PHE A 159 2.85 25.92 2.68
CA PHE A 159 1.82 25.48 3.62
C PHE A 159 0.51 25.33 2.87
N LEU A 160 -0.01 24.10 2.81
CA LEU A 160 -1.28 23.84 2.16
C LEU A 160 -2.42 24.55 2.91
N PRO A 161 -3.27 25.33 2.23
CA PRO A 161 -4.42 25.96 2.88
C PRO A 161 -5.45 24.92 3.33
N ARG A 162 -5.94 25.03 4.58
CA ARG A 162 -6.87 24.07 5.22
C ARG A 162 -8.18 23.76 4.49
N TRP A 163 -8.60 24.64 3.59
CA TRP A 163 -9.83 24.46 2.83
C TRP A 163 -9.62 23.61 1.56
N ILE A 164 -8.38 23.24 1.21
CA ILE A 164 -8.09 22.23 0.19
C ILE A 164 -8.35 20.85 0.79
N GLU A 165 -9.20 20.06 0.16
CA GLU A 165 -9.55 18.72 0.62
C GLU A 165 -8.96 17.64 -0.29
N HIS A 166 -8.66 17.97 -1.54
CA HIS A 166 -8.12 17.01 -2.51
C HIS A 166 -6.82 17.55 -3.10
N LEU A 167 -5.74 16.76 -2.99
CA LEU A 167 -4.41 17.15 -3.43
C LEU A 167 -3.83 16.13 -4.42
N GLU A 168 -3.42 16.61 -5.60
CA GLU A 168 -2.67 15.81 -6.58
C GLU A 168 -1.32 16.49 -6.87
N LEU A 169 -0.23 15.80 -6.56
CA LEU A 169 1.13 16.22 -6.80
C LEU A 169 1.79 15.24 -7.77
N ASN A 170 2.31 15.74 -8.90
CA ASN A 170 2.94 14.91 -9.91
C ASN A 170 4.23 15.55 -10.43
N GLY A 171 5.37 14.86 -10.36
CA GLY A 171 6.61 15.33 -10.99
C GLY A 171 7.30 16.52 -10.31
N LEU A 172 6.93 16.85 -9.07
CA LEU A 172 7.53 17.95 -8.32
C LEU A 172 8.99 17.64 -7.96
N ILE A 173 9.87 18.65 -8.03
CA ILE A 173 11.29 18.48 -7.66
C ILE A 173 11.63 19.57 -6.66
N MET A 174 11.74 19.18 -5.38
CA MET A 174 12.09 20.05 -4.29
C MET A 174 13.47 19.71 -3.72
N ASN A 175 14.23 20.73 -3.33
CA ASN A 175 15.53 20.58 -2.69
C ASN A 175 15.37 20.21 -1.19
N ASN A 176 16.47 19.82 -0.53
CA ASN A 176 16.44 19.38 0.87
C ASN A 176 16.00 20.46 1.89
N PHE A 177 16.01 21.73 1.50
CA PHE A 177 15.54 22.85 2.34
C PHE A 177 14.06 23.19 2.11
N GLU A 178 13.44 22.58 1.11
CA GLU A 178 12.09 22.88 0.64
C GLU A 178 11.16 21.82 1.25
N VAL A 179 10.11 22.29 1.96
CA VAL A 179 9.19 21.43 2.70
C VAL A 179 7.76 21.77 2.30
N PHE A 180 7.01 20.75 1.91
CA PHE A 180 5.59 20.85 1.64
C PHE A 180 4.81 20.40 2.88
N HIS A 181 4.22 21.35 3.60
CA HIS A 181 3.43 21.11 4.80
C HIS A 181 1.97 20.83 4.43
N LEU A 182 1.52 19.63 4.78
CA LEU A 182 0.15 19.15 4.61
C LEU A 182 -0.60 19.26 5.93
N HIS A 183 -1.91 19.52 5.86
CA HIS A 183 -2.79 19.58 7.03
C HIS A 183 -3.66 18.32 7.13
N ASN A 184 -4.24 18.10 8.30
CA ASN A 184 -5.10 16.95 8.60
C ASN A 184 -6.51 17.05 7.99
N ASP A 185 -6.96 18.25 7.58
CA ASP A 185 -8.24 18.43 6.87
C ASP A 185 -8.22 17.95 5.39
N LEU A 186 -7.26 17.12 4.97
CA LEU A 186 -7.30 16.52 3.64
C LEU A 186 -8.27 15.34 3.62
N SER A 187 -8.95 15.12 2.50
CA SER A 187 -9.78 13.94 2.23
C SER A 187 -9.00 12.94 1.39
N ASP A 188 -8.39 13.41 0.30
CA ASP A 188 -7.65 12.58 -0.65
C ASP A 188 -6.30 13.22 -1.02
N ILE A 189 -5.26 12.40 -1.12
CA ILE A 189 -3.90 12.80 -1.47
C ILE A 189 -3.34 11.81 -2.48
N GLU A 190 -2.82 12.31 -3.60
CA GLU A 190 -2.04 11.54 -4.56
C GLU A 190 -0.70 12.24 -4.80
N ILE A 191 0.41 11.56 -4.49
CA ILE A 191 1.78 12.05 -4.72
C ILE A 191 2.48 11.06 -5.64
N CYS A 192 2.85 11.53 -6.83
CA CYS A 192 3.37 10.71 -7.93
C CYS A 192 4.67 11.32 -8.48
N ASN A 193 5.73 10.52 -8.63
CA ASN A 193 6.98 10.97 -9.27
C ASN A 193 7.60 12.26 -8.69
N CYS A 194 7.33 12.58 -7.43
CA CYS A 194 7.91 13.75 -6.78
C CYS A 194 9.28 13.42 -6.20
N ILE A 195 10.12 14.43 -5.97
CA ILE A 195 11.37 14.37 -5.21
C ILE A 195 11.30 15.53 -4.19
N GLY A 196 11.62 15.27 -2.93
CA GLY A 196 11.67 16.32 -1.89
C GLY A 196 10.98 15.94 -0.57
N THR A 197 10.95 16.86 0.39
CA THR A 197 10.43 16.60 1.74
C THR A 197 8.95 16.97 1.89
N PHE A 198 8.12 15.98 2.24
CA PHE A 198 6.70 16.15 2.52
C PHE A 198 6.43 15.96 4.01
N ASN A 199 5.93 17.01 4.68
CA ASN A 199 5.60 16.96 6.10
C ASN A 199 4.08 16.86 6.29
N PHE A 200 3.63 15.72 6.82
CA PHE A 200 2.22 15.47 7.13
C PHE A 200 1.98 15.69 8.62
N ALA A 201 1.50 16.88 9.00
CA ALA A 201 1.17 17.14 10.39
C ALA A 201 0.08 16.16 10.89
N ASP A 202 0.29 15.60 12.09
CA ASP A 202 -0.68 14.82 12.87
C ASP A 202 -1.23 13.54 12.22
N THR A 203 -0.71 13.12 11.05
CA THR A 203 -1.30 12.03 10.25
C THR A 203 -0.30 10.90 9.95
N PHE A 204 0.89 11.24 9.45
CA PHE A 204 2.01 10.32 9.30
C PHE A 204 3.26 11.12 9.60
N ASN A 205 3.99 10.77 10.66
CA ASN A 205 5.23 11.50 10.94
C ASN A 205 6.31 10.94 10.00
N ILE A 206 6.34 11.43 8.76
CA ILE A 206 7.41 11.12 7.81
C ILE A 206 8.41 12.26 7.91
N GLY A 207 9.41 12.11 8.78
CA GLY A 207 10.40 13.16 9.05
C GLY A 207 11.16 13.61 7.80
N GLU A 208 11.28 12.73 6.80
CA GLU A 208 11.79 13.03 5.46
C GLU A 208 11.40 11.87 4.53
N LEU A 209 10.70 12.14 3.42
CA LEU A 209 10.30 11.13 2.44
C LEU A 209 10.88 11.46 1.08
N SER A 210 12.04 10.91 0.75
CA SER A 210 12.57 11.04 -0.62
C SER A 210 11.82 10.08 -1.54
N ILE A 211 10.94 10.64 -2.36
CA ILE A 211 10.24 9.90 -3.42
C ILE A 211 11.12 9.99 -4.68
N GLU A 212 11.27 8.89 -5.42
CA GLU A 212 12.01 8.85 -6.69
C GLU A 212 11.08 8.41 -7.84
N HIS A 213 11.59 8.35 -9.08
CA HIS A 213 10.78 8.14 -10.28
C HIS A 213 9.93 6.87 -10.22
N LYS A 214 8.64 6.96 -10.59
CA LYS A 214 7.59 5.91 -10.61
C LYS A 214 6.96 5.56 -9.27
N ASN A 215 7.27 6.32 -8.22
CA ASN A 215 6.74 6.09 -6.89
C ASN A 215 5.38 6.78 -6.74
N VAL A 216 4.47 6.13 -6.01
CA VAL A 216 3.10 6.61 -5.80
C VAL A 216 2.73 6.44 -4.33
N ILE A 217 2.23 7.52 -3.73
CA ILE A 217 1.55 7.51 -2.43
C ILE A 217 0.13 7.96 -2.66
N LYS A 218 -0.83 7.12 -2.26
CA LYS A 218 -2.25 7.49 -2.26
C LYS A 218 -2.80 7.37 -0.85
N VAL A 219 -3.48 8.41 -0.39
CA VAL A 219 -4.20 8.41 0.87
C VAL A 219 -5.65 8.79 0.56
N ASN A 220 -6.59 7.96 0.99
CA ASN A 220 -8.03 8.20 0.79
C ASN A 220 -8.74 8.23 2.15
N ASN A 221 -9.84 8.99 2.23
CA ASN A 221 -10.69 9.11 3.41
C ASN A 221 -9.97 9.62 4.66
N LEU A 222 -9.03 10.56 4.52
CA LEU A 222 -8.20 11.00 5.64
C LEU A 222 -9.00 11.76 6.73
N LYS A 223 -10.07 12.49 6.37
CA LYS A 223 -11.03 13.06 7.34
C LYS A 223 -11.87 12.03 8.11
N GLY A 224 -11.92 10.79 7.63
CA GLY A 224 -12.69 9.73 8.26
C GLY A 224 -11.98 9.12 9.47
N LEU A 225 -12.71 8.35 10.27
CA LEU A 225 -12.13 7.57 11.39
C LEU A 225 -11.22 6.41 10.91
N ARG A 226 -11.08 6.22 9.60
CA ARG A 226 -10.47 5.03 8.97
C ARG A 226 -9.85 5.38 7.61
N ALA A 227 -8.70 6.03 7.62
CA ALA A 227 -7.96 6.35 6.41
C ALA A 227 -7.33 5.09 5.78
N ASN A 228 -7.21 5.09 4.45
CA ASN A 228 -6.54 4.04 3.68
C ASN A 228 -5.31 4.60 3.00
N VAL A 229 -4.17 3.91 3.14
CA VAL A 229 -2.88 4.37 2.62
C VAL A 229 -2.28 3.32 1.71
N HIS A 230 -1.88 3.75 0.52
CA HIS A 230 -1.24 2.91 -0.47
C HIS A 230 0.13 3.48 -0.80
N PHE A 231 1.18 2.73 -0.47
CA PHE A 231 2.56 3.01 -0.81
C PHE A 231 2.98 2.09 -1.95
N LYS A 232 3.39 2.66 -3.09
CA LYS A 232 3.76 1.88 -4.28
C LYS A 232 5.08 2.31 -4.90
N CYS A 233 5.92 1.32 -5.20
CA CYS A 233 7.24 1.47 -5.82
C CYS A 233 8.24 2.31 -5.03
N LEU A 234 8.07 2.48 -3.72
CA LEU A 234 8.86 3.42 -2.92
C LEU A 234 10.15 2.82 -2.36
N MET A 235 11.16 3.66 -2.13
CA MET A 235 12.30 3.36 -1.27
C MET A 235 12.21 4.24 -0.03
N LEU A 236 12.30 3.64 1.15
CA LEU A 236 12.25 4.33 2.45
C LEU A 236 13.61 4.16 3.14
N ASN A 237 14.30 5.26 3.38
CA ASN A 237 15.58 5.31 4.09
C ASN A 237 15.44 5.82 5.54
N ARG A 238 14.20 6.01 6.00
CA ARG A 238 13.86 6.45 7.35
C ARG A 238 12.60 5.76 7.82
N SER A 239 12.57 5.49 9.12
CA SER A 239 11.42 4.92 9.80
C SER A 239 10.18 5.79 9.67
N LEU A 240 9.04 5.13 9.61
CA LEU A 240 7.73 5.73 9.41
C LEU A 240 6.86 5.45 10.63
N THR A 241 6.15 6.45 11.14
CA THR A 241 5.13 6.24 12.17
C THR A 241 3.76 6.57 11.60
N ILE A 242 2.89 5.57 11.58
CA ILE A 242 1.52 5.64 11.07
C ILE A 242 0.57 6.01 12.21
N SER A 243 -0.25 7.05 12.05
CA SER A 243 -1.21 7.45 13.09
C SER A 243 -2.31 6.41 13.33
N ASP A 244 -2.96 6.49 14.50
CA ASP A 244 -4.11 5.64 14.86
C ASP A 244 -5.35 5.87 13.97
N ASN A 245 -5.41 6.93 13.16
CA ASN A 245 -6.54 7.20 12.27
C ASN A 245 -6.52 6.36 10.98
N VAL A 246 -5.50 5.52 10.80
CA VAL A 246 -5.23 4.79 9.56
C VAL A 246 -5.63 3.35 9.75
N ALA A 247 -6.76 2.98 9.15
CA ALA A 247 -7.27 1.62 9.25
C ALA A 247 -6.44 0.67 8.37
N TRP A 248 -6.21 1.01 7.10
CA TRP A 248 -5.62 0.08 6.14
C TRP A 248 -4.36 0.63 5.47
N ILE A 249 -3.36 -0.24 5.34
CA ILE A 249 -2.07 0.06 4.70
C ILE A 249 -1.79 -0.99 3.63
N GLU A 250 -1.44 -0.55 2.43
CA GLU A 250 -0.94 -1.39 1.35
C GLU A 250 0.48 -0.97 0.97
N LEU A 251 1.43 -1.91 1.03
CA LEU A 251 2.81 -1.76 0.60
C LEU A 251 3.06 -2.60 -0.66
N ASN A 252 3.24 -1.97 -1.80
CA ASN A 252 3.45 -2.66 -3.08
C ASN A 252 4.77 -2.27 -3.74
N ASN A 253 5.72 -3.20 -3.84
CA ASN A 253 7.07 -2.94 -4.33
C ASN A 253 7.79 -1.81 -3.55
N VAL A 254 7.63 -1.82 -2.23
CA VAL A 254 8.31 -0.91 -1.30
C VAL A 254 9.60 -1.55 -0.79
N ILE A 255 10.68 -0.79 -0.69
CA ILE A 255 11.96 -1.25 -0.15
C ILE A 255 12.35 -0.33 1.02
N MET A 256 12.41 -0.88 2.23
CA MET A 256 12.96 -0.20 3.39
C MET A 256 14.46 -0.50 3.50
N GLU A 257 15.28 0.52 3.73
CA GLU A 257 16.70 0.34 4.03
C GLU A 257 16.90 -0.35 5.40
N ASN A 258 18.13 -0.76 5.69
CA ASN A 258 18.46 -1.36 6.98
C ASN A 258 18.07 -0.41 8.13
N ASP A 259 17.58 -0.99 9.22
CA ASP A 259 17.11 -0.27 10.42
C ASP A 259 15.91 0.67 10.20
N THR A 260 15.37 0.75 8.97
CA THR A 260 14.13 1.46 8.69
C THR A 260 12.93 0.59 9.05
N VAL A 261 12.09 1.10 9.96
CA VAL A 261 10.93 0.38 10.49
C VAL A 261 9.67 1.20 10.29
N MET A 262 8.59 0.56 9.86
CA MET A 262 7.25 1.14 9.89
C MET A 262 6.55 0.78 11.21
N ASN A 263 6.35 1.78 12.06
CA ASN A 263 5.57 1.67 13.28
C ASN A 263 4.09 1.90 12.94
N ALA A 264 3.31 0.83 12.91
CA ALA A 264 1.86 0.91 12.76
C ALA A 264 1.22 1.04 14.15
N LEU A 265 0.63 2.19 14.48
CA LEU A 265 -0.01 2.38 15.79
C LEU A 265 -1.30 1.56 15.93
N SER A 266 -1.82 1.52 17.15
CA SER A 266 -2.92 0.64 17.58
C SER A 266 -4.15 0.69 16.69
N GLY A 267 -4.50 1.84 16.10
CA GLY A 267 -5.71 1.98 15.27
C GLY A 267 -5.72 1.25 13.92
N CYS A 268 -4.59 0.69 13.49
CA CYS A 268 -4.54 -0.04 12.22
C CYS A 268 -5.27 -1.39 12.30
N GLU A 269 -5.95 -1.77 11.23
CA GLU A 269 -6.77 -2.98 11.14
C GLU A 269 -6.19 -3.97 10.15
N LEU A 270 -5.55 -3.48 9.09
CA LEU A 270 -5.04 -4.31 8.02
C LEU A 270 -3.77 -3.72 7.42
N ILE A 271 -2.72 -4.54 7.34
CA ILE A 271 -1.52 -4.26 6.53
C ILE A 271 -1.40 -5.36 5.49
N THR A 272 -1.30 -4.95 4.22
CA THR A 272 -1.01 -5.85 3.10
C THR A 272 0.33 -5.48 2.49
N ILE A 273 1.16 -6.48 2.22
CA ILE A 273 2.53 -6.29 1.72
C ILE A 273 2.70 -7.19 0.49
N SER A 274 2.99 -6.60 -0.65
CA SER A 274 3.19 -7.31 -1.92
C SER A 274 4.52 -6.91 -2.55
N TRP A 275 5.37 -7.90 -2.83
CA TRP A 275 6.66 -7.66 -3.51
C TRP A 275 7.55 -6.62 -2.83
N SER A 276 7.45 -6.47 -1.50
CA SER A 276 8.14 -5.43 -0.74
C SER A 276 9.14 -6.04 0.25
N LEU A 277 10.23 -5.33 0.53
CA LEU A 277 11.15 -5.62 1.63
C LEU A 277 10.88 -4.61 2.74
N CYS A 278 10.30 -5.04 3.86
CA CYS A 278 9.84 -4.13 4.90
C CYS A 278 10.10 -4.69 6.30
N ALA A 279 10.32 -3.81 7.27
CA ALA A 279 10.31 -4.14 8.69
C ALA A 279 9.13 -3.42 9.35
N ILE A 280 8.23 -4.18 9.95
CA ILE A 280 7.00 -3.67 10.55
C ILE A 280 7.08 -3.85 12.05
N ASN A 281 6.88 -2.78 12.80
CA ASN A 281 6.69 -2.82 14.23
C ASN A 281 5.24 -2.48 14.55
N TRP A 282 4.60 -3.35 15.33
CA TRP A 282 3.26 -3.09 15.81
C TRP A 282 3.27 -3.08 17.35
N PRO A 283 3.22 -1.90 17.99
CA PRO A 283 3.40 -1.75 19.42
C PRO A 283 2.10 -2.10 20.15
N ILE A 284 1.82 -3.39 20.29
CA ILE A 284 0.77 -3.90 21.22
C ILE A 284 1.41 -4.43 22.50
N ILE A 285 2.61 -5.00 22.39
CA ILE A 285 3.36 -5.54 23.51
C ILE A 285 4.43 -4.50 23.90
N LYS A 286 4.73 -4.38 25.20
CA LYS A 286 5.72 -3.43 25.75
C LYS A 286 7.15 -3.64 25.25
N GLU A 287 7.38 -4.66 24.42
CA GLU A 287 8.67 -5.00 23.82
C GLU A 287 8.63 -4.67 22.33
N GLU A 288 9.72 -4.11 21.80
CA GLU A 288 9.87 -3.83 20.37
C GLU A 288 9.94 -5.16 19.61
N ASP A 289 8.83 -5.57 19.00
CA ASP A 289 8.73 -6.80 18.22
C ASP A 289 8.60 -6.44 16.73
N VAL A 290 9.75 -6.39 16.06
CA VAL A 290 9.85 -6.02 14.65
C VAL A 290 9.76 -7.26 13.77
N MET A 291 8.72 -7.35 12.95
CA MET A 291 8.56 -8.41 11.96
C MET A 291 9.20 -7.99 10.63
N ILE A 292 10.21 -8.75 10.20
CA ILE A 292 10.88 -8.54 8.91
C ILE A 292 10.16 -9.34 7.81
N CYS A 293 9.63 -8.63 6.82
CA CYS A 293 8.93 -9.16 5.66
C CYS A 293 9.89 -9.15 4.45
N PRO A 294 10.51 -10.28 4.08
CA PRO A 294 11.37 -10.35 2.90
C PRO A 294 10.58 -10.13 1.61
N LYS A 295 11.29 -9.72 0.55
CA LYS A 295 10.73 -9.43 -0.79
C LYS A 295 10.26 -10.69 -1.52
N SER A 296 9.20 -11.32 -1.01
CA SER A 296 8.67 -12.58 -1.51
C SER A 296 7.20 -12.74 -1.12
N GLY A 297 6.35 -13.09 -2.09
CA GLY A 297 4.94 -13.43 -1.84
C GLY A 297 4.06 -12.23 -1.45
N LEU A 298 2.91 -12.56 -0.85
CA LEU A 298 1.95 -11.60 -0.31
C LEU A 298 1.79 -11.84 1.19
N TRP A 299 1.93 -10.79 1.98
CA TRP A 299 1.79 -10.81 3.43
C TRP A 299 0.52 -10.05 3.81
N GLY A 300 -0.27 -10.60 4.72
CA GLY A 300 -1.42 -9.96 5.33
C GLY A 300 -1.26 -9.96 6.85
N LEU A 301 -1.47 -8.82 7.49
CA LEU A 301 -1.64 -8.71 8.93
C LEU A 301 -2.99 -8.08 9.20
N MET A 302 -3.90 -8.81 9.85
CA MET A 302 -5.23 -8.33 10.20
C MET A 302 -5.39 -8.33 11.72
N ARG A 303 -5.86 -7.20 12.29
CA ARG A 303 -6.10 -7.09 13.71
C ARG A 303 -7.34 -7.88 14.12
N CYS A 304 -7.20 -8.69 15.16
CA CYS A 304 -8.28 -9.36 15.85
C CYS A 304 -9.06 -8.34 16.70
N PRO A 305 -10.40 -8.26 16.57
CA PRO A 305 -11.20 -7.31 17.35
C PRO A 305 -11.23 -7.58 18.87
N GLU A 306 -10.86 -8.79 19.30
CA GLU A 306 -11.10 -9.26 20.66
C GLU A 306 -9.93 -9.01 21.63
N ASP A 307 -8.69 -9.09 21.15
CA ASP A 307 -7.48 -9.12 21.99
C ASP A 307 -6.35 -8.21 21.49
N ASP A 308 -6.62 -7.39 20.47
CA ASP A 308 -5.65 -6.54 19.80
C ASP A 308 -4.46 -7.30 19.18
N LEU A 309 -4.49 -8.64 19.09
CA LEU A 309 -3.47 -9.44 18.42
C LEU A 309 -3.77 -9.55 16.91
N PHE A 310 -2.95 -10.30 16.17
CA PHE A 310 -3.07 -10.41 14.71
C PHE A 310 -3.33 -11.81 14.20
N GLU A 311 -4.14 -11.85 13.15
CA GLU A 311 -4.14 -12.89 12.14
C GLU A 311 -3.09 -12.54 11.07
N PHE A 312 -2.21 -13.49 10.80
CA PHE A 312 -1.11 -13.36 9.85
C PHE A 312 -1.30 -14.33 8.69
N ASP A 313 -1.26 -13.80 7.48
CA ASP A 313 -1.30 -14.62 6.28
C ASP A 313 -0.05 -14.44 5.43
N LEU A 314 0.48 -15.55 4.90
CA LEU A 314 1.55 -15.55 3.91
C LEU A 314 1.19 -16.42 2.71
N TYR A 315 1.10 -15.80 1.54
CA TYR A 315 0.68 -16.47 0.30
C TYR A 315 1.80 -16.47 -0.74
N ASN A 316 1.98 -17.61 -1.41
CA ASN A 316 2.81 -17.77 -2.62
C ASN A 316 4.26 -17.23 -2.44
N ALA A 317 4.86 -17.48 -1.27
CA ALA A 317 6.17 -16.98 -0.92
C ALA A 317 7.27 -18.03 -1.14
N THR A 318 8.48 -17.60 -1.50
CA THR A 318 9.72 -18.40 -1.43
C THR A 318 10.69 -17.72 -0.49
N LEU A 319 10.89 -18.30 0.70
CA LEU A 319 11.74 -17.75 1.75
C LEU A 319 13.19 -18.21 1.57
N THR A 320 14.08 -17.24 1.38
CA THR A 320 15.54 -17.41 1.24
C THR A 320 16.29 -17.16 2.56
N GLU A 321 15.58 -16.71 3.59
CA GLU A 321 16.11 -16.34 4.90
C GLU A 321 15.13 -16.78 5.98
N GLN A 322 15.63 -16.92 7.21
CA GLN A 322 14.80 -17.33 8.34
C GLN A 322 13.72 -16.28 8.59
N PHE A 323 12.47 -16.73 8.66
CA PHE A 323 11.34 -15.88 9.01
C PHE A 323 10.91 -16.19 10.44
N VAL A 324 10.89 -15.17 11.29
CA VAL A 324 10.43 -15.28 12.67
C VAL A 324 9.13 -14.51 12.78
N MET A 325 8.07 -15.22 13.18
CA MET A 325 6.76 -14.63 13.39
C MET A 325 6.75 -13.78 14.66
N SER A 326 6.13 -12.61 14.59
CA SER A 326 5.94 -11.74 15.76
C SER A 326 5.17 -12.46 16.86
N SER A 327 5.53 -12.17 18.11
CA SER A 327 4.82 -12.54 19.33
C SER A 327 3.40 -11.94 19.44
N SER A 328 3.06 -10.97 18.59
CA SER A 328 1.71 -10.41 18.48
C SER A 328 0.78 -11.21 17.55
N VAL A 329 1.28 -12.28 16.90
CA VAL A 329 0.47 -13.12 16.01
C VAL A 329 -0.20 -14.25 16.80
N VAL A 330 -1.53 -14.26 16.79
CA VAL A 330 -2.37 -15.28 17.45
C VAL A 330 -2.89 -16.32 16.45
N LYS A 331 -3.09 -15.96 15.18
CA LYS A 331 -3.42 -16.91 14.11
C LYS A 331 -2.49 -16.74 12.93
N ALA A 332 -2.11 -17.84 12.30
CA ALA A 332 -1.24 -17.83 11.14
C ALA A 332 -1.71 -18.80 10.06
N CYS A 333 -1.86 -18.31 8.83
CA CYS A 333 -2.12 -19.10 7.64
C CYS A 333 -0.95 -18.96 6.65
N LEU A 334 -0.25 -20.05 6.38
CA LEU A 334 0.79 -20.11 5.35
C LEU A 334 0.26 -20.94 4.18
N LEU A 335 0.13 -20.33 3.00
CA LEU A 335 -0.38 -20.99 1.80
C LEU A 335 0.64 -20.90 0.64
N ASN A 336 0.99 -22.06 0.08
CA ASN A 336 1.98 -22.19 -1.00
C ASN A 336 3.35 -21.58 -0.65
N VAL A 337 3.77 -21.70 0.61
CA VAL A 337 5.05 -21.13 1.10
C VAL A 337 6.18 -22.13 0.96
N LYS A 338 7.21 -21.77 0.21
CA LYS A 338 8.42 -22.57 -0.03
C LYS A 338 9.58 -22.06 0.81
N VAL A 339 10.03 -22.84 1.79
CA VAL A 339 11.23 -22.53 2.57
C VAL A 339 12.43 -23.25 1.98
N LEU A 340 13.49 -22.52 1.63
CA LEU A 340 14.71 -23.12 1.06
C LEU A 340 15.52 -23.89 2.13
N ARG A 341 16.53 -24.66 1.69
CA ARG A 341 17.31 -25.54 2.57
C ARG A 341 18.01 -24.75 3.68
N ASN A 342 18.03 -25.33 4.88
CA ASN A 342 18.64 -24.76 6.10
C ASN A 342 18.00 -23.46 6.60
N ILE A 343 16.80 -23.14 6.11
CA ILE A 343 16.00 -22.00 6.56
C ILE A 343 14.75 -22.55 7.23
N SER A 344 14.18 -21.79 8.17
CA SER A 344 12.96 -22.15 8.85
C SER A 344 12.00 -20.97 9.00
N VAL A 345 10.72 -21.29 9.12
CA VAL A 345 9.72 -20.39 9.69
C VAL A 345 9.63 -20.70 11.18
N VAL A 346 9.85 -19.72 12.05
CA VAL A 346 9.71 -19.87 13.50
C VAL A 346 8.38 -19.27 13.94
N VAL A 347 7.51 -20.11 14.47
CA VAL A 347 6.19 -19.73 14.99
C VAL A 347 6.31 -19.44 16.48
N ASN A 348 5.88 -18.25 16.88
CA ASN A 348 5.96 -17.80 18.27
C ASN A 348 4.95 -18.54 19.17
N LYS A 349 5.18 -18.53 20.49
CA LYS A 349 4.34 -19.19 21.50
C LYS A 349 2.92 -18.59 21.62
N SER A 350 2.76 -17.34 21.19
CA SER A 350 1.47 -16.64 21.19
C SER A 350 0.49 -17.17 20.15
N CYS A 351 0.99 -17.83 19.10
CA CYS A 351 0.16 -18.37 18.02
C CYS A 351 -0.66 -19.56 18.53
N LYS A 352 -1.99 -19.43 18.45
CA LYS A 352 -3.01 -20.41 18.85
C LYS A 352 -3.59 -21.16 17.68
N ASP A 353 -3.67 -20.53 16.52
CA ASP A 353 -4.16 -21.17 15.31
C ASP A 353 -3.08 -21.18 14.22
N LEU A 354 -2.64 -22.35 13.78
CA LEU A 354 -1.68 -22.49 12.69
C LEU A 354 -2.24 -23.37 11.57
N GLN A 355 -2.36 -22.80 10.39
CA GLN A 355 -2.71 -23.49 9.16
C GLN A 355 -1.53 -23.45 8.18
N LEU A 356 -1.09 -24.64 7.76
CA LEU A 356 -0.06 -24.82 6.74
C LEU A 356 -0.70 -25.50 5.54
N GLU A 357 -0.73 -24.83 4.40
CA GLU A 357 -1.34 -25.36 3.18
C GLU A 357 -0.35 -25.32 2.03
N ASN A 358 -0.03 -26.50 1.49
CA ASN A 358 0.94 -26.68 0.41
C ASN A 358 2.31 -26.02 0.69
N CYS A 359 2.74 -26.05 1.95
CA CYS A 359 4.02 -25.50 2.39
C CYS A 359 5.18 -26.49 2.23
N THR A 360 6.41 -25.98 2.21
CA THR A 360 7.63 -26.76 2.02
C THR A 360 8.75 -26.27 2.93
N GLY A 361 9.69 -27.15 3.26
CA GLY A 361 10.85 -26.86 4.11
C GLY A 361 10.54 -26.99 5.59
N ALA A 362 11.20 -26.21 6.46
CA ALA A 362 11.09 -26.38 7.91
C ALA A 362 10.22 -25.30 8.58
N VAL A 363 9.33 -25.73 9.46
CA VAL A 363 8.55 -24.88 10.37
C VAL A 363 8.88 -25.32 11.80
N ILE A 364 9.28 -24.38 12.65
CA ILE A 364 9.63 -24.63 14.05
C ILE A 364 8.57 -23.97 14.92
N CYS A 365 7.89 -24.77 15.72
CA CYS A 365 6.88 -24.36 16.68
C CYS A 365 7.39 -24.67 18.10
N HIS A 366 6.80 -24.03 19.10
CA HIS A 366 7.20 -24.31 20.48
C HIS A 366 6.71 -25.68 20.97
N SER A 367 5.39 -25.87 21.04
CA SER A 367 4.72 -27.11 21.47
C SER A 367 3.37 -27.20 20.77
N LEU A 368 2.93 -28.41 20.43
CA LEU A 368 1.62 -28.61 19.79
C LEU A 368 0.46 -28.32 20.76
N LYS A 369 0.68 -28.48 22.07
CA LYS A 369 -0.30 -28.16 23.14
C LYS A 369 -0.67 -26.68 23.23
N LEU A 370 0.10 -25.79 22.61
CA LEU A 370 -0.19 -24.35 22.62
C LEU A 370 -1.20 -23.94 21.56
N PHE A 371 -1.47 -24.80 20.58
CA PHE A 371 -2.43 -24.52 19.52
C PHE A 371 -3.84 -24.99 19.92
N ASP A 372 -4.81 -24.11 19.76
CA ASP A 372 -6.22 -24.44 19.78
C ASP A 372 -6.58 -25.16 18.47
N THR A 373 -6.09 -24.62 17.34
CA THR A 373 -6.18 -25.24 16.03
C THR A 373 -4.80 -25.41 15.40
N PHE A 374 -4.44 -26.64 15.06
CA PHE A 374 -3.29 -26.92 14.20
C PHE A 374 -3.77 -27.70 12.98
N SER A 375 -3.42 -27.25 11.78
CA SER A 375 -3.74 -27.98 10.56
C SER A 375 -2.62 -27.92 9.53
N VAL A 376 -2.37 -29.06 8.88
CA VAL A 376 -1.42 -29.18 7.77
C VAL A 376 -2.14 -29.87 6.62
N THR A 377 -2.28 -29.18 5.51
CA THR A 377 -2.90 -29.69 4.29
C THR A 377 -1.89 -29.68 3.15
N CYS A 378 -1.63 -30.84 2.55
CA CYS A 378 -0.67 -30.98 1.46
C CYS A 378 -1.34 -31.55 0.21
N PHE A 379 -1.13 -30.89 -0.94
CA PHE A 379 -1.61 -31.30 -2.27
C PHE A 379 -0.48 -31.75 -3.21
N ASP A 380 0.77 -31.45 -2.88
CA ASP A 380 1.97 -31.83 -3.63
C ASP A 380 3.07 -32.23 -2.62
N TYR A 381 3.98 -33.15 -2.94
CA TYR A 381 5.05 -33.55 -2.00
C TYR A 381 6.26 -32.69 -2.15
N SER A 382 6.04 -31.46 -1.75
CA SER A 382 7.12 -30.72 -1.21
C SER A 382 7.39 -31.22 0.20
N ALA A 383 8.64 -31.54 0.52
CA ALA A 383 8.97 -32.03 1.84
C ALA A 383 8.71 -30.94 2.89
N LEU A 384 7.85 -31.20 3.87
CA LEU A 384 7.52 -30.29 4.97
C LEU A 384 7.90 -30.94 6.30
N PHE A 385 8.65 -30.19 7.11
CA PHE A 385 9.15 -30.61 8.41
C PHE A 385 8.61 -29.66 9.46
N VAL A 386 7.66 -30.10 10.27
CA VAL A 386 7.14 -29.32 11.41
C VAL A 386 7.81 -29.86 12.68
N HIS A 387 8.65 -29.04 13.29
CA HIS A 387 9.39 -29.37 14.51
C HIS A 387 8.78 -28.69 15.72
N PHE A 388 8.70 -29.41 16.84
CA PHE A 388 8.29 -28.88 18.12
C PHE A 388 9.49 -28.86 19.07
N THR A 389 9.80 -27.70 19.64
CA THR A 389 10.92 -27.57 20.59
C THR A 389 10.66 -28.28 21.94
N GLU A 390 9.39 -28.38 22.33
CA GLU A 390 8.93 -29.12 23.50
C GLU A 390 8.02 -30.25 23.02
N SER A 391 8.36 -31.47 23.42
CA SER A 391 7.57 -32.63 23.06
C SER A 391 6.28 -32.70 23.89
N SER A 392 5.22 -33.22 23.30
CA SER A 392 3.91 -33.21 23.95
C SER A 392 3.08 -34.46 23.67
N ASP A 393 2.26 -34.85 24.66
CA ASP A 393 1.17 -35.81 24.45
C ASP A 393 0.06 -35.16 23.64
N VAL A 394 -0.29 -35.75 22.52
CA VAL A 394 -1.28 -35.20 21.60
C VAL A 394 -2.07 -36.32 20.91
N THR A 395 -3.28 -35.96 20.49
CA THR A 395 -4.03 -36.76 19.53
C THR A 395 -4.13 -35.96 18.23
N LEU A 396 -3.74 -36.60 17.13
CA LEU A 396 -3.86 -36.07 15.79
C LEU A 396 -4.99 -36.77 15.04
N GLU A 397 -5.76 -36.03 14.25
CA GLU A 397 -6.58 -36.57 13.17
C GLU A 397 -5.76 -36.50 11.88
N ILE A 398 -5.63 -37.63 11.18
CA ILE A 398 -5.00 -37.71 9.87
C ILE A 398 -6.05 -38.17 8.86
N SER A 399 -6.39 -37.28 7.93
CA SER A 399 -7.29 -37.55 6.81
C SER A 399 -6.50 -37.79 5.53
N TYR A 400 -6.78 -38.89 4.85
CA TYR A 400 -6.26 -39.20 3.51
C TYR A 400 -7.41 -39.11 2.51
N GLU A 401 -7.32 -38.19 1.56
CA GLU A 401 -8.23 -38.12 0.42
C GLU A 401 -7.63 -38.86 -0.76
N PHE A 402 -8.46 -39.63 -1.45
CA PHE A 402 -8.06 -40.39 -2.63
C PHE A 402 -8.68 -39.81 -3.91
N ASN A 403 -8.10 -40.11 -5.07
CA ASN A 403 -8.60 -39.67 -6.38
C ASN A 403 -10.06 -40.07 -6.68
N CYS A 404 -10.60 -41.08 -6.01
CA CYS A 404 -12.02 -41.46 -6.04
C CYS A 404 -12.93 -40.65 -5.08
N ARG A 405 -12.41 -39.59 -4.45
CA ARG A 405 -13.09 -38.74 -3.44
C ARG A 405 -13.54 -39.49 -2.17
N ILE A 406 -12.96 -40.66 -1.93
CA ILE A 406 -13.10 -41.35 -0.64
C ILE A 406 -12.11 -40.69 0.33
N VAL A 407 -12.54 -40.48 1.58
CA VAL A 407 -11.70 -39.92 2.65
C VAL A 407 -11.60 -40.96 3.76
N LEU A 408 -10.39 -41.34 4.13
CA LEU A 408 -10.11 -42.16 5.31
C LEU A 408 -9.61 -41.27 6.43
N ARG A 409 -10.19 -41.41 7.63
CA ARG A 409 -9.76 -40.68 8.83
C ARG A 409 -9.19 -41.62 9.89
N ILE A 410 -7.99 -41.30 10.35
CA ILE A 410 -7.27 -42.04 11.40
C ILE A 410 -6.98 -41.09 12.56
N ALA A 411 -7.36 -41.47 13.78
CA ALA A 411 -6.87 -40.84 15.00
C ALA A 411 -5.54 -41.48 15.43
N LEU A 412 -4.58 -40.65 15.83
CA LEU A 412 -3.26 -41.09 16.28
C LEU A 412 -2.90 -40.41 17.59
N ARG A 413 -2.77 -41.20 18.65
CA ARG A 413 -2.26 -40.75 19.94
C ARG A 413 -0.75 -40.95 20.01
N SER A 414 -0.01 -39.89 20.34
CA SER A 414 1.42 -39.95 20.66
C SER A 414 1.63 -39.30 22.02
N ASN A 415 2.46 -39.93 22.87
CA ASN A 415 2.75 -39.44 24.22
C ASN A 415 4.04 -38.58 24.29
N ASN A 416 4.70 -38.32 23.15
CA ASN A 416 5.95 -37.58 23.13
C ASN A 416 6.26 -36.99 21.75
N LEU A 417 5.28 -36.38 21.09
CA LEU A 417 5.46 -35.85 19.73
C LEU A 417 6.47 -34.69 19.71
N SER A 418 7.55 -34.85 18.95
CA SER A 418 8.57 -33.82 18.69
C SER A 418 8.57 -33.30 17.25
N SER A 419 8.01 -34.04 16.29
CA SER A 419 7.91 -33.55 14.91
C SER A 419 6.88 -34.28 14.05
N ILE A 420 6.40 -33.58 13.01
CA ILE A 420 5.61 -34.13 11.91
C ILE A 420 6.41 -33.96 10.61
N PHE A 421 6.62 -35.06 9.91
CA PHE A 421 7.39 -35.11 8.67
C PHE A 421 6.49 -35.55 7.53
N LEU A 422 6.36 -34.68 6.53
CA LEU A 422 5.72 -35.01 5.26
C LEU A 422 6.85 -35.13 4.24
N GLU A 423 7.47 -36.31 4.18
CA GLU A 423 8.55 -36.56 3.24
C GLU A 423 8.07 -36.59 1.78
N ARG A 424 9.01 -36.37 0.87
CA ARG A 424 8.75 -36.42 -0.57
C ARG A 424 8.54 -37.86 -1.03
N TYR A 425 7.29 -38.29 -1.04
CA TYR A 425 6.85 -39.44 -1.83
C TYR A 425 6.29 -38.93 -3.18
N SER A 426 5.84 -39.77 -4.11
CA SER A 426 5.19 -39.29 -5.35
C SER A 426 3.70 -39.67 -5.36
N LEU A 427 2.85 -38.69 -5.65
CA LEU A 427 1.37 -38.64 -5.75
C LEU A 427 1.32 -38.84 -7.24
N ASN A 428 0.49 -39.78 -7.66
CA ASN A 428 0.57 -40.56 -8.89
C ASN A 428 1.30 -41.91 -8.73
N ASN A 429 1.97 -42.19 -7.59
CA ASN A 429 2.24 -43.58 -7.28
C ASN A 429 0.98 -44.18 -6.67
N LYS A 430 0.63 -45.37 -7.13
CA LYS A 430 -0.43 -46.14 -6.48
C LYS A 430 -0.01 -46.41 -5.04
N VAL A 431 -0.96 -46.44 -4.12
CA VAL A 431 -0.73 -46.83 -2.72
C VAL A 431 0.14 -48.10 -2.63
N ALA A 432 -0.11 -49.08 -3.48
CA ALA A 432 0.67 -50.32 -3.56
C ALA A 432 2.18 -50.07 -3.78
N GLU A 433 2.55 -49.09 -4.60
CA GLU A 433 3.94 -48.77 -4.92
C GLU A 433 4.64 -48.09 -3.73
N VAL A 434 3.95 -47.15 -3.08
CA VAL A 434 4.48 -46.48 -1.87
C VAL A 434 4.71 -47.46 -0.74
N THR A 435 3.84 -48.45 -0.59
CA THR A 435 3.93 -49.44 0.51
C THR A 435 5.01 -50.49 0.31
N ASN A 436 5.46 -50.70 -0.93
CA ASN A 436 6.56 -51.62 -1.27
C ASN A 436 7.94 -50.93 -1.21
N HIS A 437 8.01 -49.61 -1.03
CA HIS A 437 9.28 -48.93 -0.81
C HIS A 437 9.84 -49.28 0.58
N ASN A 438 11.00 -49.94 0.59
CA ASN A 438 11.74 -50.33 1.80
C ASN A 438 12.46 -49.16 2.50
N THR A 439 12.28 -47.92 2.04
CA THR A 439 12.99 -46.74 2.54
C THR A 439 12.32 -46.07 3.73
N CYS A 440 11.03 -46.31 3.97
CA CYS A 440 10.34 -45.80 5.14
C CYS A 440 10.74 -46.59 6.38
N SER A 441 11.15 -45.91 7.45
CA SER A 441 11.29 -46.53 8.77
C SER A 441 9.93 -47.10 9.21
N SER A 442 9.93 -48.27 9.86
CA SER A 442 8.72 -48.88 10.40
C SER A 442 8.63 -48.59 11.89
N PHE A 443 7.45 -48.22 12.38
CA PHE A 443 7.16 -48.22 13.81
C PHE A 443 5.81 -48.90 14.07
N ALA A 444 5.67 -49.51 15.25
CA ALA A 444 4.46 -50.26 15.58
C ALA A 444 3.31 -49.31 15.91
N LEU A 445 2.17 -49.47 15.21
CA LEU A 445 0.89 -48.91 15.60
C LEU A 445 0.13 -49.88 16.50
N VAL A 446 -0.33 -49.42 17.66
CA VAL A 446 -1.17 -50.20 18.57
C VAL A 446 -2.62 -49.76 18.40
N PRO A 447 -3.54 -50.62 17.94
CA PRO A 447 -4.95 -50.26 17.83
C PRO A 447 -5.55 -49.91 19.19
N ILE A 448 -6.35 -48.85 19.24
CA ILE A 448 -7.11 -48.44 20.43
C ILE A 448 -8.59 -48.28 20.07
N ALA A 449 -9.48 -48.26 21.07
CA ALA A 449 -10.92 -48.16 20.85
C ALA A 449 -11.29 -46.80 20.24
N PRO A 450 -11.92 -46.76 19.04
CA PRO A 450 -12.28 -45.50 18.37
C PRO A 450 -13.42 -44.75 19.07
N GLU A 451 -14.17 -45.41 19.95
CA GLU A 451 -15.31 -44.87 20.71
C GLU A 451 -14.96 -43.65 21.58
N GLN A 452 -13.67 -43.39 21.81
CA GLN A 452 -13.17 -42.22 22.52
C GLN A 452 -13.01 -40.97 21.64
N PHE A 453 -13.23 -41.08 20.32
CA PHE A 453 -13.03 -40.00 19.35
C PHE A 453 -14.34 -39.64 18.62
N ALA A 454 -14.33 -38.56 17.85
CA ALA A 454 -15.49 -38.07 17.10
C ALA A 454 -16.09 -39.14 16.16
N HIS A 455 -17.40 -39.06 15.91
CA HIS A 455 -18.19 -40.07 15.17
C HIS A 455 -17.74 -40.37 13.73
N ASN A 456 -16.82 -39.59 13.17
CA ASN A 456 -16.30 -39.72 11.81
C ASN A 456 -14.88 -40.33 11.75
N ILE A 457 -14.30 -40.74 12.89
CA ILE A 457 -13.01 -41.44 12.94
C ILE A 457 -13.25 -42.94 12.72
N GLU A 458 -12.61 -43.49 11.68
CA GLU A 458 -12.78 -44.89 11.33
C GLU A 458 -11.85 -45.80 12.15
N TYR A 459 -10.63 -45.32 12.45
CA TYR A 459 -9.62 -46.09 13.17
C TYR A 459 -8.82 -45.20 14.10
N ALA A 460 -8.38 -45.77 15.22
CA ALA A 460 -7.55 -45.08 16.18
C ALA A 460 -6.34 -45.94 16.57
N TYR A 461 -5.17 -45.28 16.69
CA TYR A 461 -3.92 -45.92 17.05
C TYR A 461 -3.17 -45.14 18.13
N GLU A 462 -2.32 -45.84 18.86
CA GLU A 462 -1.28 -45.26 19.72
C GLU A 462 0.12 -45.60 19.16
N THR A 463 1.05 -44.66 19.29
CA THR A 463 2.46 -44.85 18.92
C THR A 463 3.41 -44.28 19.98
N LYS A 464 4.59 -44.89 20.10
CA LYS A 464 5.69 -44.41 20.96
C LYS A 464 6.72 -43.57 20.20
N THR A 465 6.56 -43.42 18.88
CA THR A 465 7.47 -42.58 18.08
C THR A 465 7.28 -41.11 18.45
N THR A 466 8.40 -40.39 18.54
CA THR A 466 8.39 -38.93 18.72
C THR A 466 8.26 -38.21 17.38
N ASN A 467 8.50 -38.90 16.28
CA ASN A 467 8.49 -38.32 14.94
C ASN A 467 7.42 -39.04 14.10
N ILE A 468 6.42 -38.30 13.65
CA ILE A 468 5.29 -38.85 12.90
C ILE A 468 5.44 -38.50 11.43
N ASP A 469 5.46 -39.52 10.57
CA ASP A 469 5.25 -39.34 9.13
C ASP A 469 3.89 -39.96 8.76
N PRO A 470 2.91 -39.15 8.30
CA PRO A 470 1.60 -39.64 7.88
C PRO A 470 1.68 -40.79 6.86
N MET A 471 2.68 -40.82 5.97
CA MET A 471 2.82 -41.91 5.01
C MET A 471 3.27 -43.22 5.66
N ILE A 472 4.05 -43.15 6.74
CA ILE A 472 4.40 -44.33 7.55
C ILE A 472 3.15 -44.82 8.29
N ILE A 473 2.34 -43.92 8.85
CA ILE A 473 1.06 -44.25 9.49
C ILE A 473 0.14 -44.99 8.51
N TRP A 474 0.02 -44.49 7.29
CA TRP A 474 -0.74 -45.14 6.23
C TRP A 474 -0.23 -46.54 5.90
N LYS A 475 1.09 -46.68 5.71
CA LYS A 475 1.74 -47.97 5.39
C LYS A 475 1.47 -49.01 6.46
N GLU A 476 1.58 -48.64 7.73
CA GLU A 476 1.29 -49.52 8.86
C GLU A 476 -0.21 -49.80 9.02
N HIS A 477 -1.07 -48.81 8.81
CA HIS A 477 -2.52 -49.01 8.83
C HIS A 477 -2.96 -50.09 7.83
N ILE A 478 -2.49 -50.05 6.58
CA ILE A 478 -2.88 -51.05 5.58
C ILE A 478 -2.18 -52.40 5.75
N SER A 479 -1.08 -52.46 6.51
CA SER A 479 -0.43 -53.72 6.89
C SER A 479 -1.33 -54.49 7.88
N ILE A 480 -1.96 -53.75 8.79
CA ILE A 480 -2.95 -54.25 9.77
C ILE A 480 -4.29 -54.54 9.08
N ASN A 481 -4.80 -53.59 8.28
CA ASN A 481 -6.12 -53.68 7.66
C ASN A 481 -6.04 -54.13 6.18
N LYS A 482 -6.11 -55.45 5.98
CA LYS A 482 -6.06 -56.07 4.64
C LYS A 482 -7.23 -55.68 3.73
N ALA A 483 -8.38 -55.30 4.28
CA ALA A 483 -9.52 -54.85 3.48
C ALA A 483 -9.22 -53.49 2.85
N HIS A 484 -8.68 -52.56 3.64
CA HIS A 484 -8.26 -51.24 3.17
C HIS A 484 -7.12 -51.33 2.16
N ARG A 485 -6.17 -52.26 2.36
CA ARG A 485 -5.13 -52.54 1.35
C ARG A 485 -5.72 -52.91 -0.02
N ARG A 486 -6.80 -53.70 -0.06
CA ARG A 486 -7.48 -54.08 -1.31
C ARG A 486 -8.26 -52.91 -1.91
N LEU A 487 -8.96 -52.15 -1.07
CA LEU A 487 -9.81 -51.04 -1.48
C LEU A 487 -8.97 -49.87 -2.05
N PHE A 488 -7.93 -49.47 -1.32
CA PHE A 488 -7.14 -48.29 -1.62
C PHE A 488 -5.85 -48.60 -2.41
N GLY A 489 -5.46 -49.87 -2.55
CA GLY A 489 -4.17 -50.26 -3.14
C GLY A 489 -3.93 -49.77 -4.57
N SER A 490 -4.99 -49.59 -5.37
CA SER A 490 -4.93 -49.05 -6.73
C SER A 490 -5.21 -47.56 -6.82
N GLN A 491 -5.58 -46.92 -5.71
CA GLN A 491 -5.92 -45.51 -5.65
C GLN A 491 -4.65 -44.68 -5.46
N GLU A 492 -4.74 -43.41 -5.81
CA GLU A 492 -3.75 -42.40 -5.50
C GLU A 492 -4.31 -41.59 -4.34
N ILE A 493 -3.47 -41.32 -3.34
CA ILE A 493 -3.76 -40.23 -2.41
C ILE A 493 -3.71 -38.94 -3.23
N THR A 494 -4.58 -37.97 -2.95
CA THR A 494 -4.60 -36.65 -3.59
C THR A 494 -4.36 -35.53 -2.58
N GLN A 495 -4.68 -35.78 -1.31
CA GLN A 495 -4.48 -34.83 -0.23
C GLN A 495 -4.27 -35.58 1.10
N ILE A 496 -3.40 -35.02 1.93
CA ILE A 496 -3.24 -35.42 3.33
C ILE A 496 -3.55 -34.20 4.19
N ASN A 497 -4.44 -34.36 5.17
CA ASN A 497 -4.74 -33.35 6.17
C ASN A 497 -4.38 -33.90 7.57
N VAL A 498 -3.51 -33.20 8.30
CA VAL A 498 -3.19 -33.50 9.69
C VAL A 498 -3.75 -32.39 10.56
N ARG A 499 -4.56 -32.73 11.57
CA ARG A 499 -5.15 -31.77 12.51
C ARG A 499 -4.91 -32.19 13.95
N SER A 500 -4.72 -31.24 14.86
CA SER A 500 -4.83 -31.53 16.30
C SER A 500 -6.30 -31.72 16.68
N PHE A 501 -6.58 -32.64 17.60
CA PHE A 501 -7.87 -32.61 18.30
C PHE A 501 -7.87 -31.46 19.31
N PRO A 502 -8.99 -30.72 19.45
CA PRO A 502 -9.10 -29.73 20.50
C PRO A 502 -8.91 -30.39 21.87
N HIS A 503 -8.06 -29.80 22.70
CA HIS A 503 -7.92 -30.21 24.09
C HIS A 503 -9.19 -29.80 24.84
N ASN A 504 -10.11 -30.74 25.07
CA ASN A 504 -11.26 -30.54 25.96
C ASN A 504 -10.86 -30.59 27.43
#